data_AF-A0A365H8S8-F1
#
_entry.id   AF-A0A365H8S8-F1
#
_cell.length_a   1.000
_cell.length_b   1.000
_cell.length_c   1.000
_cell.angle_alpha   90.00
_cell.angle_beta   90.00
_cell.angle_gamma   90.00
#
_symmetry.space_group_name_H-M   'P 1'
#
loop_
_entity.id
_entity.type
_entity.pdbx_description
1 polymer ?
#
loop_
_entity_poly.entity_id
_entity_poly.type
_entity_poly.pdbx_seq_one_letter_code
_entity_poly.pdbx_strand_id
1 'polypeptide(L)'
;MRNYRFAIVQYKPAEEFRLRSEVQHLTTDLAANGWMVISISLQKLFIDRVRAQGQDWVDRVLAMEERLASTDPERGLNYLKSKVSPLIEGPDGIAADCSRIVCEYADRHPDSIDRTVALIGRAGALYPFIQSSALLRHLDGRTRNVPVVLLYPGERRGPTGLSFMGVLSPDNDYRPRIYP
;
A
#
# COMPACT_ATOMS: atom_id res chain seq x y z
N MET A 1 4.83 -24.61 8.83
CA MET A 1 3.97 -23.43 8.62
C MET A 1 4.87 -22.25 8.34
N ARG A 2 4.81 -21.60 7.17
CA ARG A 2 5.53 -20.33 6.95
C ARG A 2 4.86 -19.29 7.84
N ASN A 3 5.55 -18.81 8.88
CA ASN A 3 5.09 -17.67 9.65
C ASN A 3 5.09 -16.46 8.71
N TYR A 4 3.90 -16.08 8.22
CA TYR A 4 3.73 -14.80 7.56
C TYR A 4 4.05 -13.72 8.58
N ARG A 5 5.17 -13.02 8.42
CA ARG A 5 5.53 -11.85 9.24
C ARG A 5 4.75 -10.62 8.79
N PHE A 6 3.45 -10.81 8.53
CA PHE A 6 2.53 -9.80 8.06
C PHE A 6 1.36 -9.68 9.03
N ALA A 7 0.96 -8.45 9.29
CA ALA A 7 -0.26 -8.12 9.98
C ALA A 7 -1.04 -7.09 9.14
N ILE A 8 -2.36 -7.14 9.24
CA ILE A 8 -3.23 -6.14 8.62
C ILE A 8 -3.97 -5.45 9.76
N VAL A 9 -3.86 -4.12 9.82
CA VAL A 9 -4.70 -3.29 10.69
C VAL A 9 -5.77 -2.69 9.79
N GLN A 10 -6.99 -3.21 9.90
CA GLN A 10 -8.14 -2.69 9.18
C GLN A 10 -8.69 -1.47 9.93
N TYR A 11 -9.03 -0.42 9.20
CA TYR A 11 -9.72 0.76 9.74
C TYR A 11 -10.76 1.25 8.73
N LYS A 12 -11.74 2.01 9.19
CA LYS A 12 -12.73 2.62 8.29
C LYS A 12 -12.04 3.72 7.46
N PRO A 13 -12.26 3.81 6.14
CA PRO A 13 -11.61 4.83 5.31
C PRO A 13 -11.81 6.28 5.81
N ALA A 14 -12.97 6.58 6.39
CA ALA A 14 -13.28 7.89 6.98
C ALA A 14 -12.39 8.25 8.19
N GLU A 15 -11.74 7.27 8.82
CA GLU A 15 -10.86 7.46 9.98
C GLU A 15 -9.38 7.64 9.60
N GLU A 16 -9.05 7.81 8.31
CA GLU A 16 -7.66 7.98 7.82
C GLU A 16 -6.87 9.02 8.63
N PHE A 17 -7.46 10.18 8.93
CA PHE A 17 -6.76 11.22 9.70
C PHE A 17 -6.50 10.80 11.15
N ARG A 18 -7.48 10.15 11.79
CA ARG A 18 -7.33 9.61 13.14
C ARG A 18 -6.24 8.55 13.18
N LEU A 19 -6.26 7.61 12.24
CA LEU A 19 -5.24 6.58 12.12
C LEU A 19 -3.84 7.18 11.97
N ARG A 20 -3.69 8.24 11.17
CA ARG A 20 -2.40 8.91 10.99
C ARG A 20 -1.85 9.46 12.29
N SER A 21 -2.69 10.06 13.13
CA SER A 21 -2.30 10.53 14.46
C SER A 21 -1.87 9.36 15.36
N GLU A 22 -2.65 8.28 15.40
CA GLU A 22 -2.33 7.10 16.21
C GLU A 22 -1.04 6.40 15.76
N VAL A 23 -0.81 6.30 14.45
CA VAL A 23 0.42 5.71 13.89
C VAL A 23 1.64 6.57 14.23
N GLN A 24 1.49 7.89 14.27
CA GLN A 24 2.56 8.78 14.69
C GLN A 24 2.89 8.56 16.17
N HIS A 25 1.90 8.50 17.06
CA HIS A 25 2.11 8.19 18.47
C HIS A 25 2.78 6.83 18.65
N LEU A 26 2.25 5.78 17.99
CA LEU A 26 2.82 4.44 18.04
C LEU A 26 4.28 4.41 17.57
N THR A 27 4.60 5.17 16.52
CA THR A 27 5.97 5.27 16.00
C THR A 27 6.91 5.89 17.04
N THR A 28 6.47 6.96 17.72
CA THR A 28 7.23 7.60 18.80
C THR A 28 7.42 6.66 19.98
N ASP A 29 6.38 5.95 20.40
CA ASP A 29 6.43 5.01 21.53
C ASP A 29 7.35 3.82 21.23
N LEU A 30 7.27 3.26 20.01
CA LEU A 30 8.17 2.20 19.55
C LEU A 30 9.62 2.66 19.59
N ALA A 31 9.92 3.85 19.05
CA ALA A 31 11.26 4.42 19.06
C ALA A 31 11.79 4.64 20.48
N ALA A 32 10.96 5.15 21.40
CA ALA A 32 11.32 5.32 22.81
C ALA A 32 11.66 3.99 23.50
N ASN A 33 11.09 2.87 23.03
CA ASN A 33 11.36 1.52 23.53
C ASN A 33 12.45 0.78 22.71
N GLY A 34 13.21 1.50 21.88
CA GLY A 34 14.35 0.97 21.12
C GLY A 34 13.95 0.13 19.91
N TRP A 35 12.74 0.34 19.36
CA TRP A 35 12.33 -0.22 18.06
C TRP A 35 12.60 0.76 16.93
N MET A 36 12.94 0.23 15.76
CA MET A 36 13.07 0.98 14.52
C MET A 36 11.81 0.81 13.69
N VAL A 37 11.27 1.93 13.18
CA VAL A 37 10.04 1.93 12.39
C VAL A 37 10.33 2.40 10.97
N ILE A 38 10.09 1.53 9.99
CA ILE A 38 10.17 1.87 8.57
C ILE A 38 8.76 2.30 8.12
N SER A 39 8.53 3.61 8.02
CA SER A 39 7.26 4.14 7.52
C SER A 39 7.27 4.22 5.98
N ILE A 40 6.37 3.48 5.34
CA ILE A 40 6.23 3.44 3.87
C ILE A 40 4.87 4.03 3.49
N SER A 41 4.89 5.05 2.63
CA SER A 41 3.68 5.68 2.09
C SER A 41 3.42 5.20 0.67
N LEU A 42 2.35 4.42 0.47
CA LEU A 42 1.95 3.95 -0.86
C LEU A 42 1.55 5.11 -1.78
N GLN A 43 0.95 6.17 -1.23
CA GLN A 43 0.68 7.39 -1.98
C GLN A 43 1.97 8.00 -2.56
N LYS A 44 3.01 8.13 -1.75
CA LYS A 44 4.28 8.71 -2.19
C LYS A 44 4.89 7.87 -3.33
N LEU A 45 4.98 6.56 -3.12
CA LEU A 45 5.53 5.64 -4.13
C LEU A 45 4.73 5.67 -5.44
N PHE A 46 3.41 5.72 -5.35
CA PHE A 46 2.55 5.86 -6.53
C PHE A 46 2.85 7.16 -7.30
N ILE A 47 2.87 8.30 -6.61
CA ILE A 47 3.16 9.59 -7.26
C ILE A 47 4.58 9.65 -7.84
N ASP A 48 5.57 9.08 -7.15
CA ASP A 48 6.94 9.01 -7.64
C ASP A 48 7.04 8.18 -8.93
N ARG A 49 6.28 7.07 -9.04
CA ARG A 49 6.19 6.27 -10.28
C ARG A 49 5.52 7.00 -11.44
N VAL A 50 4.45 7.74 -11.16
CA VAL A 50 3.78 8.58 -12.17
C VAL A 50 4.73 9.67 -12.68
N ARG A 51 5.45 10.34 -11.79
CA ARG A 51 6.44 11.37 -12.15
C ARG A 51 7.60 10.81 -12.98
N ALA A 52 8.02 9.58 -12.70
CA ALA A 52 9.08 8.92 -13.47
C ALA A 52 8.72 8.66 -14.94
N GLN A 53 7.44 8.72 -15.33
CA GLN A 53 7.04 8.64 -16.75
C GLN A 53 7.36 9.92 -17.55
N GLY A 54 7.65 11.03 -16.88
CA GLY A 54 7.94 12.32 -17.49
C GLY A 54 6.69 13.18 -17.77
N GLN A 55 6.89 14.49 -17.86
CA GLN A 55 5.80 15.46 -18.01
C GLN A 55 4.98 15.25 -19.29
N ASP A 56 5.65 14.97 -20.41
CA ASP A 56 4.98 14.71 -21.70
C ASP A 56 4.05 13.49 -21.67
N TRP A 57 4.35 12.49 -20.82
CA TRP A 57 3.45 11.36 -20.63
C TRP A 57 2.23 11.80 -19.80
N VAL A 58 2.46 12.53 -18.71
CA VAL A 58 1.39 13.01 -17.83
C VAL A 58 0.41 13.89 -18.60
N ASP A 59 0.91 14.86 -19.36
CA ASP A 59 0.06 15.80 -20.13
C ASP A 59 -0.78 15.08 -21.18
N ARG A 60 -0.21 14.07 -21.86
CA ARG A 60 -0.96 13.25 -22.82
C ARG A 60 -2.04 12.40 -22.16
N VAL A 61 -1.75 11.83 -20.99
CA VAL A 61 -2.73 11.03 -20.24
C VAL A 61 -3.86 11.93 -19.74
N LEU A 62 -3.56 13.11 -19.20
CA LEU A 62 -4.55 14.09 -18.76
C LEU A 62 -5.46 14.53 -19.91
N ALA A 63 -4.89 14.98 -21.02
CA ALA A 63 -5.69 15.45 -22.16
C ALA A 63 -6.61 14.37 -22.74
N MET A 64 -6.15 13.10 -22.76
CA MET A 64 -6.98 11.99 -23.22
C MET A 64 -8.05 11.60 -22.20
N GLU A 65 -7.72 11.59 -20.91
CA GLU A 65 -8.68 11.33 -19.83
C GLU A 65 -9.80 12.37 -19.85
N GLU A 66 -9.47 13.67 -19.89
CA GLU A 66 -10.44 14.77 -19.96
C GLU A 66 -11.35 14.65 -21.19
N ARG A 67 -10.77 14.35 -22.35
CA ARG A 67 -11.53 14.15 -23.59
C ARG A 67 -12.53 13.01 -23.47
N LEU A 68 -12.13 11.88 -22.88
CA LEU A 68 -13.01 10.72 -22.72
C LEU A 68 -14.07 10.96 -21.65
N ALA A 69 -13.68 11.56 -20.52
CA ALA A 69 -14.55 11.91 -19.41
C ALA A 69 -15.64 12.93 -19.79
N SER A 70 -15.34 13.83 -20.75
CA SER A 70 -16.30 14.82 -21.26
C SER A 70 -17.57 14.20 -21.86
N THR A 71 -17.47 12.97 -22.37
CA THR A 71 -18.61 12.23 -22.92
C THR A 71 -19.21 11.29 -21.87
N ASP A 72 -18.34 10.55 -21.17
CA ASP A 72 -18.72 9.60 -20.13
C ASP A 72 -17.57 9.50 -19.10
N PRO A 73 -17.80 9.92 -17.84
CA PRO A 73 -16.81 9.84 -16.77
C PRO A 73 -16.20 8.43 -16.59
N GLU A 74 -16.97 7.36 -16.81
CA GLU A 74 -16.44 6.00 -16.68
C GLU A 74 -15.37 5.68 -17.72
N ARG A 75 -15.49 6.25 -18.93
CA ARG A 75 -14.49 6.06 -19.99
C ARG A 75 -13.16 6.72 -19.63
N GLY A 76 -13.20 7.93 -19.07
CA GLY A 76 -12.01 8.61 -18.54
C GLY A 76 -11.35 7.79 -17.45
N LEU A 77 -12.13 7.32 -16.47
CA LEU A 77 -11.64 6.48 -15.38
C LEU A 77 -11.02 5.17 -15.87
N ASN A 78 -11.68 4.47 -16.80
CA ASN A 78 -11.18 3.21 -17.36
C ASN A 78 -9.91 3.41 -18.18
N TYR A 79 -9.81 4.52 -18.92
CA TYR A 79 -8.56 4.91 -19.58
C TYR A 79 -7.44 5.15 -18.56
N LEU A 80 -7.71 5.91 -17.50
CA LEU A 80 -6.72 6.17 -16.46
C LEU A 80 -6.25 4.88 -15.77
N LYS A 81 -7.17 3.97 -15.43
CA LYS A 81 -6.84 2.63 -14.92
C LYS A 81 -5.91 1.88 -15.89
N SER A 82 -6.20 1.88 -17.18
CA SER A 82 -5.35 1.20 -18.19
C SER A 82 -3.91 1.74 -18.26
N LYS A 83 -3.70 3.00 -17.85
CA LYS A 83 -2.37 3.65 -17.83
C LYS A 83 -1.67 3.50 -16.49
N VAL A 84 -2.42 3.55 -15.39
CA VAL A 84 -1.87 3.55 -14.03
C VAL A 84 -1.64 2.13 -13.51
N SER A 85 -2.57 1.19 -13.72
CA SER A 85 -2.44 -0.18 -13.18
C SER A 85 -1.11 -0.85 -13.57
N PRO A 86 -0.62 -0.77 -14.84
CA PRO A 86 0.68 -1.34 -15.21
C PRO A 86 1.89 -0.73 -14.47
N LEU A 87 1.76 0.49 -13.93
CA LEU A 87 2.84 1.13 -13.18
C LEU A 87 2.95 0.60 -11.75
N ILE A 88 1.83 0.16 -11.16
CA ILE A 88 1.75 -0.16 -9.74
C ILE A 88 1.53 -1.66 -9.47
N GLU A 89 0.99 -2.40 -10.42
CA GLU A 89 0.73 -3.84 -10.30
C GLU A 89 1.93 -4.70 -10.69
N GLY A 90 1.86 -5.99 -10.35
CA GLY A 90 2.85 -6.98 -10.72
C GLY A 90 4.09 -7.02 -9.80
N PRO A 91 5.02 -7.94 -10.10
CA PRO A 91 6.20 -8.19 -9.27
C PRO A 91 7.21 -7.02 -9.24
N ASP A 92 7.20 -6.17 -10.27
CA ASP A 92 8.04 -4.97 -10.42
C ASP A 92 7.26 -3.66 -10.11
N GLY A 93 6.00 -3.81 -9.68
CA GLY A 93 5.12 -2.73 -9.26
C GLY A 93 5.48 -2.14 -7.90
N ILE A 94 4.51 -1.51 -7.24
CA ILE A 94 4.72 -0.80 -5.98
C ILE A 94 5.15 -1.73 -4.82
N ALA A 95 4.87 -3.03 -4.93
CA ALA A 95 5.37 -4.06 -4.02
C ALA A 95 6.90 -4.19 -4.07
N ALA A 96 7.50 -4.03 -5.25
CA ALA A 96 8.95 -4.06 -5.43
C ALA A 96 9.60 -2.88 -4.71
N ASP A 97 9.02 -1.69 -4.81
CA ASP A 97 9.53 -0.49 -4.12
C ASP A 97 9.49 -0.66 -2.61
N CYS A 98 8.37 -1.17 -2.08
CA CYS A 98 8.22 -1.46 -0.66
C CYS A 98 9.28 -2.47 -0.20
N SER A 99 9.46 -3.57 -0.95
CA SER A 99 10.48 -4.58 -0.67
C SER A 99 11.88 -3.99 -0.68
N ARG A 100 12.19 -3.15 -1.69
CA ARG A 100 13.47 -2.48 -1.85
C ARG A 100 13.77 -1.57 -0.65
N ILE A 101 12.82 -0.74 -0.22
CA ILE A 101 12.98 0.14 0.94
C ILE A 101 13.27 -0.67 2.21
N VAL A 102 12.53 -1.76 2.44
CA VAL A 102 12.75 -2.62 3.61
C VAL A 102 14.12 -3.31 3.54
N CYS A 103 14.49 -3.85 2.39
CA CYS A 103 15.78 -4.50 2.19
C CYS A 103 16.95 -3.53 2.36
N GLU A 104 16.89 -2.35 1.73
CA GLU A 104 17.93 -1.31 1.85
C GLU A 104 18.09 -0.81 3.29
N TYR A 105 17.00 -0.78 4.07
CA TYR A 105 17.09 -0.44 5.49
C TYR A 105 17.77 -1.56 6.28
N ALA A 106 17.32 -2.81 6.09
CA ALA A 106 17.86 -3.98 6.78
C ALA A 106 19.35 -4.19 6.48
N ASP A 107 19.76 -4.00 5.22
CA ASP A 107 21.15 -4.16 4.79
C ASP A 107 22.09 -3.09 5.38
N ARG A 108 21.56 -1.89 5.67
CA ARG A 108 22.30 -0.82 6.35
C ARG A 108 22.32 -0.93 7.86
N HIS A 109 21.37 -1.66 8.46
CA HIS A 109 21.21 -1.76 9.92
C HIS A 109 21.00 -3.21 10.37
N PRO A 110 21.94 -4.13 10.06
CA PRO A 110 21.77 -5.56 10.33
C PRO A 110 21.52 -5.87 11.81
N ASP A 111 22.16 -5.13 12.71
CA ASP A 111 22.06 -5.32 14.17
C ASP A 111 20.70 -4.92 14.75
N SER A 112 19.88 -4.19 13.98
CA SER A 112 18.57 -3.69 14.43
C SER A 112 17.38 -4.47 13.86
N ILE A 113 17.62 -5.47 13.00
CA ILE A 113 16.56 -6.20 12.27
C ILE A 113 15.52 -6.80 13.23
N ASP A 114 15.96 -7.42 14.33
CA ASP A 114 15.08 -8.05 15.31
C ASP A 114 14.20 -7.06 16.09
N ARG A 115 14.54 -5.77 16.03
CA ARG A 115 13.78 -4.66 16.62
C ARG A 115 13.24 -3.70 15.55
N THR A 116 13.13 -4.15 14.30
CA THR A 116 12.61 -3.33 13.21
C THR A 116 11.21 -3.78 12.82
N VAL A 117 10.31 -2.83 12.54
CA VAL A 117 8.98 -3.09 11.97
C VAL A 117 8.71 -2.13 10.82
N ALA A 118 8.09 -2.62 9.74
CA ALA A 118 7.67 -1.78 8.63
C ALA A 118 6.16 -1.50 8.72
N LEU A 119 5.77 -0.23 8.65
CA LEU A 119 4.39 0.21 8.59
C LEU A 119 4.09 0.72 7.17
N ILE A 120 3.21 0.03 6.45
CA ILE A 120 2.77 0.42 5.11
C ILE A 120 1.42 1.12 5.24
N GLY A 121 1.40 2.42 4.93
CA GLY A 121 0.22 3.26 5.04
C GLY A 121 -0.21 3.91 3.73
N ARG A 122 -1.28 4.72 3.83
CA ARG A 122 -1.86 5.49 2.71
C ARG A 122 -2.33 4.61 1.54
N ALA A 123 -2.73 3.37 1.82
CA ALA A 123 -3.17 2.43 0.78
C ALA A 123 -4.39 2.94 0.00
N GLY A 124 -5.26 3.74 0.63
CA GLY A 124 -6.44 4.32 -0.03
C GLY A 124 -6.11 5.22 -1.22
N ALA A 125 -4.90 5.77 -1.30
CA ALA A 125 -4.45 6.55 -2.46
C ALA A 125 -4.29 5.70 -3.73
N LEU A 126 -4.28 4.38 -3.61
CA LEU A 126 -4.21 3.47 -4.74
C LEU A 126 -5.60 3.08 -5.28
N TYR A 127 -6.68 3.44 -4.59
CA TYR A 127 -8.02 3.28 -5.14
C TYR A 127 -8.23 4.26 -6.31
N PRO A 128 -8.82 3.84 -7.44
CA PRO A 128 -9.38 2.52 -7.76
C PRO A 128 -8.48 1.65 -8.65
N PHE A 129 -7.15 1.84 -8.60
CA PHE A 129 -6.20 1.33 -9.60
C PHE A 129 -5.63 -0.07 -9.30
N ILE A 130 -5.63 -0.50 -8.04
CA ILE A 130 -5.10 -1.81 -7.61
C ILE A 130 -5.88 -2.35 -6.41
N GLN A 131 -5.98 -3.68 -6.32
CA GLN A 131 -6.44 -4.36 -5.11
C GLN A 131 -5.27 -4.59 -4.14
N SER A 132 -5.43 -4.23 -2.87
CA SER A 132 -4.35 -4.34 -1.88
C SER A 132 -3.91 -5.78 -1.59
N SER A 133 -4.69 -6.80 -1.93
CA SER A 133 -4.31 -8.20 -1.83
C SER A 133 -3.14 -8.56 -2.77
N ALA A 134 -3.09 -7.97 -3.97
CA ALA A 134 -1.99 -8.15 -4.90
C ALA A 134 -0.65 -7.64 -4.32
N LEU A 135 -0.69 -6.54 -3.55
CA LEU A 135 0.49 -5.98 -2.88
C LEU A 135 1.13 -6.99 -1.92
N LEU A 136 0.32 -7.57 -1.02
CA LEU A 136 0.81 -8.49 0.00
C LEU A 136 1.43 -9.76 -0.61
N ARG A 137 0.82 -10.29 -1.67
CA ARG A 137 1.35 -11.47 -2.38
C ARG A 137 2.75 -11.24 -2.93
N HIS A 138 3.04 -10.04 -3.43
CA HIS A 138 4.34 -9.71 -4.01
C HIS A 138 5.39 -9.29 -2.96
N LEU A 139 4.96 -8.89 -1.76
CA LEU A 139 5.84 -8.62 -0.61
C LEU A 139 6.32 -9.89 0.10
N ASP A 140 5.58 -11.00 -0.02
CA ASP A 140 5.88 -12.21 0.72
C ASP A 140 7.31 -12.73 0.44
N GLY A 141 8.05 -13.00 1.51
CA GLY A 141 9.43 -13.46 1.46
C GLY A 141 10.48 -12.41 1.04
N ARG A 142 10.10 -11.14 0.80
CA ARG A 142 11.00 -10.08 0.28
C ARG A 142 11.30 -8.96 1.26
N THR A 143 11.25 -9.24 2.57
CA THR A 143 11.37 -8.23 3.63
C THR A 143 12.56 -8.42 4.56
N ARG A 144 13.53 -9.31 4.23
CA ARG A 144 14.70 -9.62 5.09
C ARG A 144 14.31 -9.86 6.54
N ASN A 145 13.27 -10.66 6.76
CA ASN A 145 12.75 -11.00 8.10
C ASN A 145 12.08 -9.85 8.87
N VAL A 146 12.04 -8.63 8.35
CA VAL A 146 11.33 -7.51 8.98
C VAL A 146 9.81 -7.76 8.94
N PRO A 147 9.11 -7.72 10.08
CA PRO A 147 7.65 -7.78 10.12
C PRO A 147 7.03 -6.54 9.46
N VAL A 148 5.96 -6.76 8.70
CA VAL A 148 5.24 -5.72 7.96
C VAL A 148 3.81 -5.62 8.46
N VAL A 149 3.38 -4.41 8.78
CA VAL A 149 1.99 -4.07 9.11
C VAL A 149 1.40 -3.25 7.98
N LEU A 150 0.38 -3.77 7.31
CA LEU A 150 -0.40 -3.02 6.33
C LEU A 150 -1.57 -2.33 7.02
N LEU A 151 -1.60 -1.01 6.92
CA LEU A 151 -2.74 -0.19 7.31
C LEU A 151 -3.76 -0.21 6.17
N TYR A 152 -4.85 -0.95 6.36
CA TYR A 152 -5.84 -1.24 5.33
C TYR A 152 -7.13 -0.42 5.51
N PRO A 153 -7.42 0.54 4.61
CA PRO A 153 -8.69 1.26 4.62
C PRO A 153 -9.77 0.38 3.99
N GLY A 154 -10.77 0.02 4.78
CA GLY A 154 -11.88 -0.76 4.27
C GLY A 154 -12.76 -1.31 5.37
N GLU A 155 -13.51 -2.34 5.03
CA GLU A 155 -14.43 -3.00 5.94
C GLU A 155 -14.20 -4.49 5.96
N ARG A 156 -14.25 -5.08 7.16
CA ARG A 156 -14.27 -6.53 7.30
C ARG A 156 -15.65 -7.07 6.97
N ARG A 157 -15.71 -8.04 6.07
CA ARG A 157 -16.94 -8.69 5.62
C ARG A 157 -16.78 -10.19 5.83
N GLY A 158 -17.45 -10.73 6.85
CA GLY A 158 -17.31 -12.12 7.25
C GLY A 158 -16.00 -12.41 8.01
N PRO A 159 -15.56 -13.68 8.06
CA PRO A 159 -14.43 -14.10 8.91
C PRO A 159 -13.08 -13.54 8.44
N THR A 160 -12.80 -13.55 7.14
CA THR A 160 -11.49 -13.17 6.57
C THR A 160 -11.59 -12.18 5.41
N GLY A 161 -12.81 -11.86 4.97
CA GLY A 161 -13.03 -10.98 3.83
C GLY A 161 -12.75 -9.52 4.17
N LEU A 162 -12.02 -8.82 3.31
CA LEU A 162 -11.83 -7.38 3.38
C LEU A 162 -12.35 -6.70 2.11
N SER A 163 -13.21 -5.71 2.28
CA SER A 163 -13.70 -4.82 1.23
C SER A 163 -12.87 -3.54 1.22
N PHE A 164 -12.06 -3.38 0.17
CA PHE A 164 -11.17 -2.21 0.05
C PHE A 164 -12.00 -0.94 -0.14
N MET A 165 -11.69 0.08 0.65
CA MET A 165 -12.45 1.33 0.75
C MET A 165 -13.95 1.17 1.09
N GLY A 166 -14.41 -0.04 1.43
CA GLY A 166 -15.84 -0.35 1.57
C GLY A 166 -16.62 -0.36 0.25
N VAL A 167 -15.93 -0.29 -0.89
CA VAL A 167 -16.55 -0.19 -2.23
C VAL A 167 -16.32 -1.45 -3.06
N LEU A 168 -15.12 -2.03 -2.98
CA LEU A 168 -14.82 -3.24 -3.76
C LEU A 168 -15.44 -4.48 -3.11
N SER A 169 -15.83 -5.45 -3.94
CA SER A 169 -16.29 -6.76 -3.46
C SER A 169 -15.27 -7.36 -2.48
N PRO A 170 -15.71 -7.98 -1.38
CA PRO A 170 -14.80 -8.53 -0.38
C PRO A 170 -13.88 -9.59 -0.98
N ASP A 171 -12.58 -9.44 -0.71
CA ASP A 171 -11.57 -10.42 -1.07
C ASP A 171 -11.21 -11.27 0.15
N ASN A 172 -11.18 -12.59 -0.02
CA ASN A 172 -10.91 -13.58 1.03
C ASN A 172 -9.48 -14.15 0.98
N ASP A 173 -8.62 -13.64 0.10
CA ASP A 173 -7.24 -14.13 -0.07
C ASP A 173 -6.24 -13.58 0.97
N TYR A 174 -6.72 -12.82 1.95
CA TYR A 174 -5.91 -12.41 3.09
C TYR A 174 -5.62 -13.59 4.02
N ARG A 175 -4.38 -14.09 3.94
CA ARG A 175 -3.80 -15.09 4.86
C ARG A 175 -3.22 -14.50 6.17
N PRO A 176 -2.68 -13.26 6.20
CA PRO A 176 -2.18 -12.66 7.43
C PRO A 176 -3.25 -12.43 8.51
N ARG A 177 -2.81 -12.24 9.76
CA ARG A 177 -3.73 -11.89 10.86
C ARG A 177 -4.28 -10.48 10.67
N ILE A 178 -5.59 -10.34 10.81
CA ILE A 178 -6.33 -9.08 10.69
C ILE A 178 -6.68 -8.58 12.09
N TYR A 179 -6.29 -7.34 12.38
CA TYR A 179 -6.63 -6.58 13.59
C TYR A 179 -7.67 -5.51 13.22
N PRO A 180 -8.81 -5.47 13.91
CA PRO A 180 -9.84 -4.45 13.71
C PRO A 180 -9.52 -3.13 14.43
#